data_AF-A0A120FJ80-F1
#
_entry.id   AF-A0A120FJ80-F1
#
_cell.length_a   1.000
_cell.length_b   1.000
_cell.length_c   1.000
_cell.angle_alpha   90.00
_cell.angle_beta   90.00
_cell.angle_gamma   90.00
#
_symmetry.space_group_name_H-M   'P 1'
#
loop_
_entity.id
_entity.type
_entity.pdbx_description
1 polymer ?
#
loop_
_entity_poly.entity_id
_entity_poly.type
_entity_poly.pdbx_seq_one_letter_code
_entity_poly.pdbx_strand_id
1 'polypeptide(L)'
;MTKNEVNVVEADAADCLALREYFDGEVHLPATVSKDFLTKALLYLIEKNVEFGLFHDPDTFVIAHFGGDEDHLPSLWSDGYWRIGREDAGLVSDDEP
;
A
#
# COMPACT_ATOMS: atom_id res chain seq x y z
N MET A 1 15.67 -27.48 0.55
CA MET A 1 15.41 -26.18 -0.10
C MET A 1 14.32 -26.39 -1.14
N THR A 2 13.06 -26.20 -0.75
CA THR A 2 11.94 -26.18 -1.68
C THR A 2 12.00 -24.87 -2.46
N LYS A 3 12.10 -24.95 -3.78
CA LYS A 3 11.97 -23.79 -4.66
C LYS A 3 10.51 -23.32 -4.56
N ASN A 4 10.29 -22.11 -4.03
CA ASN A 4 9.02 -21.42 -4.21
C ASN A 4 8.95 -21.01 -5.68
N GLU A 5 8.39 -21.86 -6.52
CA GLU A 5 7.99 -21.46 -7.87
C GLU A 5 6.81 -20.50 -7.72
N VAL A 6 7.08 -19.20 -7.89
CA VAL A 6 6.03 -18.20 -8.05
C VAL A 6 5.39 -18.49 -9.40
N ASN A 7 4.22 -19.12 -9.37
CA ASN A 7 3.45 -19.37 -10.56
C ASN A 7 2.92 -18.01 -11.02
N VAL A 8 3.57 -17.40 -12.02
CA VAL A 8 3.09 -16.16 -12.63
C VAL A 8 1.86 -16.52 -13.45
N VAL A 9 0.70 -16.43 -12.83
CA VAL A 9 -0.57 -16.57 -13.52
C VAL A 9 -0.73 -15.28 -14.33
N GLU A 10 -0.62 -15.35 -15.65
CA GLU A 10 -1.05 -14.25 -16.51
C GLU A 10 -2.57 -14.13 -16.35
N ALA A 11 -2.99 -13.27 -15.42
CA ALA A 11 -4.38 -12.89 -15.25
C ALA A 11 -4.79 -12.01 -16.44
N ASP A 12 -5.98 -12.26 -17.00
CA ASP A 12 -6.54 -11.34 -17.99
C ASP A 12 -6.74 -9.97 -17.33
N ALA A 13 -6.62 -8.87 -18.09
CA ALA A 13 -6.82 -7.53 -17.56
C ALA A 13 -8.21 -7.38 -16.90
N ALA A 14 -9.21 -8.13 -17.41
CA ALA A 14 -10.54 -8.23 -16.81
C ALA A 14 -10.53 -8.89 -15.42
N ASP A 15 -9.71 -9.91 -15.21
CA ASP A 15 -9.56 -10.59 -13.92
C ASP A 15 -8.86 -9.68 -12.89
N CYS A 16 -7.87 -8.90 -13.33
CA CYS A 16 -7.21 -7.91 -12.46
C CYS A 16 -8.17 -6.82 -11.99
N LEU A 17 -9.07 -6.35 -12.86
CA LEU A 17 -10.08 -5.35 -12.50
C LEU A 17 -11.09 -5.92 -11.50
N ALA A 18 -11.58 -7.15 -11.72
CA ALA A 18 -12.50 -7.80 -10.78
C ALA A 18 -11.85 -8.05 -9.40
N LEU A 19 -10.57 -8.39 -9.36
CA LEU A 19 -9.81 -8.52 -8.10
C LEU A 19 -9.60 -7.19 -7.40
N ARG A 20 -9.41 -6.11 -8.15
CA ARG A 20 -9.22 -4.76 -7.61
C ARG A 20 -10.52 -4.22 -6.99
N GLU A 21 -11.68 -4.50 -7.60
CA GLU A 21 -13.01 -4.18 -7.06
C GLU A 21 -13.35 -4.90 -5.74
N TYR A 22 -12.60 -5.95 -5.38
CA TYR A 22 -12.79 -6.66 -4.11
C TYR A 22 -12.33 -5.83 -2.90
N PHE A 23 -11.44 -4.85 -3.10
CA PHE A 23 -10.88 -4.03 -2.04
C PHE A 23 -11.67 -2.72 -1.86
N ASP A 24 -11.68 -2.18 -0.63
CA ASP A 24 -12.43 -0.96 -0.30
C ASP A 24 -11.62 0.34 -0.50
N GLY A 25 -10.29 0.23 -0.61
CA GLY A 25 -9.38 1.36 -0.70
C GLY A 25 -8.11 1.06 -1.46
N GLU A 26 -7.46 2.14 -1.93
CA GLU A 26 -6.24 2.06 -2.72
C GLU A 26 -5.25 3.18 -2.38
N VAL A 27 -3.97 2.82 -2.36
CA VAL A 27 -2.85 3.74 -2.31
C VAL A 27 -2.09 3.69 -3.64
N HIS A 28 -1.94 4.86 -4.27
CA HIS A 28 -1.32 5.00 -5.58
C HIS A 28 0.08 5.61 -5.41
N LEU A 29 1.10 4.77 -5.50
CA LEU A 29 2.50 5.19 -5.45
C LEU A 29 2.99 5.46 -6.88
N PRO A 30 3.74 6.54 -7.12
CA PRO A 30 4.34 6.75 -8.44
C PRO A 30 5.33 5.61 -8.76
N ALA A 31 5.41 5.18 -10.01
CA ALA A 31 6.38 4.17 -10.46
C ALA A 31 7.84 4.60 -10.23
N THR A 32 8.07 5.90 -10.04
CA THR A 32 9.37 6.48 -9.67
C THR A 32 9.70 6.38 -8.18
N VAL A 33 8.80 5.82 -7.35
CA VAL A 33 9.06 5.62 -5.92
C VAL A 33 10.30 4.74 -5.72
N SER A 34 11.06 5.02 -4.66
CA SER A 34 12.24 4.21 -4.35
C SER A 34 11.84 2.75 -4.11
N LYS A 35 12.54 1.81 -4.74
CA LYS A 35 12.38 0.37 -4.51
C LYS A 35 12.62 -0.02 -3.06
N ASP A 36 13.53 0.69 -2.38
CA ASP A 36 13.80 0.49 -0.95
C ASP A 36 12.57 0.84 -0.11
N PHE A 37 11.91 1.97 -0.42
CA PHE A 37 10.67 2.35 0.24
C PHE A 37 9.55 1.36 -0.04
N LEU A 38 9.32 0.99 -1.31
CA LEU A 38 8.29 0.03 -1.68
C LEU A 38 8.50 -1.31 -0.96
N THR A 39 9.74 -1.80 -0.90
CA THR A 39 10.06 -3.04 -0.17
C THR A 39 9.73 -2.93 1.31
N LYS A 40 10.13 -1.84 1.96
CA LYS A 40 9.83 -1.59 3.38
C LYS A 40 8.35 -1.50 3.65
N ALA A 41 7.59 -0.81 2.80
CA ALA A 41 6.14 -0.72 2.89
C ALA A 41 5.49 -2.11 2.83
N LEU A 42 5.82 -2.91 1.81
CA LEU A 42 5.25 -4.25 1.66
C LEU A 42 5.61 -5.18 2.83
N LEU A 43 6.85 -5.13 3.32
CA LEU A 43 7.27 -5.89 4.50
C LEU A 43 6.49 -5.48 5.75
N TYR A 44 6.25 -4.17 5.92
CA TYR A 44 5.47 -3.66 7.04
C TYR A 44 4.01 -4.12 6.99
N LEU A 45 3.38 -4.11 5.82
CA LEU A 45 2.00 -4.63 5.66
C LEU A 45 1.92 -6.10 6.06
N ILE A 46 2.88 -6.92 5.62
CA ILE A 46 2.98 -8.33 6.02
C ILE A 46 3.16 -8.45 7.53
N GLU A 47 4.05 -7.66 8.14
CA GLU A 47 4.29 -7.67 9.58
C GLU A 47 3.03 -7.33 10.39
N LYS A 48 2.19 -6.43 9.87
CA LYS A 48 0.92 -6.03 10.48
C LYS A 48 -0.26 -6.93 10.14
N ASN A 49 -0.05 -7.99 9.35
CA ASN A 49 -1.10 -8.87 8.83
C ASN A 49 -2.19 -8.11 8.07
N VAL A 50 -1.81 -7.03 7.38
CA VAL A 50 -2.72 -6.30 6.48
C VAL A 50 -2.97 -7.17 5.26
N GLU A 51 -4.23 -7.36 4.90
CA GLU A 51 -4.60 -7.99 3.65
C GLU A 51 -4.52 -6.95 2.52
N PHE A 52 -3.68 -7.21 1.51
CA PHE A 52 -3.48 -6.27 0.41
C PHE A 52 -3.31 -6.96 -0.94
N GLY A 53 -3.69 -6.25 -2.00
CA GLY A 53 -3.36 -6.55 -3.39
C GLY A 53 -2.29 -5.59 -3.90
N LEU A 54 -1.34 -6.10 -4.67
CA LEU A 54 -0.32 -5.28 -5.34
C LEU A 54 -0.52 -5.35 -6.86
N PHE A 55 -0.81 -4.21 -7.46
CA PHE A 55 -1.03 -4.06 -8.90
C PHE A 55 -0.01 -3.08 -9.49
N HIS A 56 0.24 -3.22 -10.79
CA HIS A 56 1.15 -2.36 -11.53
C HIS A 56 0.42 -1.75 -12.72
N ASP A 57 0.17 -0.44 -12.61
CA ASP A 57 -0.34 0.38 -13.69
C ASP A 57 0.86 1.05 -14.41
N PRO A 58 0.68 1.63 -15.62
CA PRO A 58 1.81 2.16 -16.40
C PRO A 58 2.72 3.15 -15.66
N ASP A 59 2.14 3.97 -14.78
CA ASP A 59 2.83 5.06 -14.09
C ASP A 59 2.79 4.92 -12.55
N THR A 60 2.13 3.88 -12.02
CA THR A 60 1.91 3.72 -10.58
C THR A 60 1.98 2.27 -10.12
N PHE A 61 2.43 2.09 -8.88
CA PHE A 61 2.16 0.88 -8.10
C PHE A 61 0.89 1.15 -7.28
N VAL A 62 -0.07 0.24 -7.36
CA VAL A 62 -1.32 0.35 -6.60
C VAL A 62 -1.31 -0.70 -5.51
N ILE A 63 -1.43 -0.25 -4.27
CA ILE A 63 -1.66 -1.11 -3.11
C ILE A 63 -3.15 -1.00 -2.76
N ALA A 64 -3.91 -2.04 -3.09
CA ALA A 64 -5.32 -2.14 -2.72
C ALA A 64 -5.45 -2.80 -1.34
N HIS A 65 -6.40 -2.37 -0.52
CA HIS A 65 -6.54 -2.79 0.88
C HIS A 65 -8.00 -2.72 1.36
N PHE A 66 -8.27 -3.29 2.53
CA PHE A 66 -9.56 -3.14 3.22
C PHE A 66 -9.54 -1.95 4.18
N GLY A 67 -10.72 -1.40 4.47
CA GLY A 67 -10.85 -0.26 5.39
C GLY A 67 -10.36 -0.59 6.81
N GLY A 68 -9.78 0.40 7.50
CA GLY A 68 -9.25 0.26 8.87
C GLY A 68 -7.74 0.02 8.98
N ASP A 69 -7.05 -0.20 7.86
CA ASP A 69 -5.58 -0.39 7.82
C ASP A 69 -4.80 0.88 7.48
N GLU A 70 -5.43 2.06 7.51
CA GLU A 70 -4.82 3.28 6.96
C GLU A 70 -3.59 3.75 7.72
N ASP A 71 -3.47 3.39 9.01
CA ASP A 71 -2.31 3.69 9.83
C ASP A 71 -1.11 2.78 9.50
N HIS A 72 -1.28 1.82 8.59
CA HIS A 72 -0.24 0.89 8.15
C HIS A 72 0.13 1.04 6.68
N LEU A 73 -0.61 1.84 5.93
CA LEU A 73 -0.40 2.04 4.51
C LEU A 73 0.56 3.19 4.22
N PRO A 74 1.22 3.20 3.05
CA PRO A 74 1.96 4.36 2.60
C PRO A 74 1.05 5.58 2.43
N SER A 75 1.51 6.75 2.84
CA SER A 75 0.86 8.02 2.56
C SER A 75 1.89 9.08 2.19
N LEU A 76 1.46 10.04 1.38
CA LEU A 76 2.25 11.21 1.03
C LEU A 76 2.00 12.30 2.09
N TRP A 77 3.04 12.67 2.83
CA TRP A 77 2.94 13.70 3.86
C TRP A 77 3.10 15.09 3.25
N SER A 78 2.74 16.13 4.00
CA SER A 78 2.76 17.53 3.59
C SER A 78 4.11 18.03 3.09
N ASP A 79 5.20 17.42 3.54
CA ASP A 79 6.56 17.72 3.11
C ASP A 79 6.95 17.09 1.75
N GLY A 80 6.03 16.36 1.13
CA GLY A 80 6.21 15.71 -0.17
C GLY A 80 6.95 14.38 -0.10
N TYR A 81 7.19 13.83 1.08
CA TYR A 81 7.84 12.53 1.26
C TYR A 81 6.83 11.43 1.60
N TRP A 82 7.01 10.28 0.95
CA TRP A 82 6.26 9.07 1.26
C TRP A 82 6.72 8.47 2.58
N ARG A 83 5.76 8.14 3.45
CA ARG A 83 5.98 7.46 4.73
C ARG A 83 4.89 6.42 4.95
N ILE A 84 5.10 5.55 5.94
CA ILE A 84 4.10 4.56 6.36
C ILE A 84 3.25 5.20 7.48
N GLY A 85 1.93 5.02 7.40
CA GLY A 85 0.95 5.58 8.31
C GLY A 85 0.52 6.99 7.94
N ARG A 86 -0.43 7.54 8.70
CA ARG A 86 -0.96 8.88 8.49
C ARG A 86 0.00 9.94 9.00
N GLU A 87 0.05 11.07 8.31
CA GLU A 87 0.69 12.27 8.86
C GLU A 87 -0.10 12.70 10.10
N ASP A 88 0.59 12.81 11.24
CA ASP A 88 -0.01 13.41 12.42
C ASP A 88 -0.29 14.88 12.08
N ALA A 89 -1.57 15.25 12.02
CA ALA A 89 -1.99 16.62 11.74
C ALA A 89 -1.66 17.58 12.90
N GLY A 90 -1.01 17.09 13.97
CA GLY A 90 -0.68 17.90 15.14
C GLY A 90 -1.96 18.42 15.77
N LEU A 91 -2.95 17.56 15.98
CA LEU A 91 -4.06 17.88 16.85
C LEU A 91 -3.44 18.20 18.22
N VAL A 92 -3.28 19.50 18.47
CA VAL A 92 -3.09 20.04 19.80
C VAL A 92 -4.28 19.50 20.57
N SER A 93 -4.04 18.50 21.42
CA SER A 93 -5.01 18.12 22.40
C SER A 93 -5.28 19.39 23.21
N ASP A 94 -6.45 20.00 23.04
CA ASP A 94 -6.95 21.11 23.87
C ASP A 94 -7.25 20.62 25.31
N ASP A 95 -6.40 19.76 25.85
CA ASP A 95 -6.40 19.31 27.24
C ASP A 95 -5.15 19.90 27.93
N GLU A 96 -5.20 21.21 28.16
CA GLU A 96 -4.83 21.77 29.45
C GLU A 96 -6.07 22.50 30.00
N PRO A 97 -6.37 22.40 31.31
CA PRO A 97 -5.40 22.35 32.42
C PRO A 97 -5.44 21.12 33.34
#